data_AF-A0A9Q4KQQ8-F1
#
_entry.id   AF-A0A9Q4KQQ8-F1
#
_cell.length_a   1.000
_cell.length_b   1.000
_cell.length_c   1.000
_cell.angle_alpha   90.00
_cell.angle_beta   90.00
_cell.angle_gamma   90.00
#
_symmetry.space_group_name_H-M   'P 1'
#
loop_
_entity.id
_entity.type
_entity.pdbx_description
1 polymer ?
#
loop_
_entity_poly.entity_id
_entity_poly.type
_entity_poly.pdbx_seq_one_letter_code
_entity_poly.pdbx_strand_id
1 'polypeptide(L)'
;MADSDLSFEQEEAIRNKFIAILLSGADRPIKNKINFQKELFLFSKSFPKFFEFFEFIPHYYGPYSSSAADSIDNHDDYFVSDTKGIYLTAEGKNLAEESIQEFTQENREKIIISLNIVRSLYDSLTSDELMFLVYKTYGYTEKSDKIDSLLKNKEYLAGRLLKKGVITEKRYRELIED
;
A
#
# COMPACT_ATOMS: atom_id res chain seq x y z
N MET A 1 -18.21 4.99 -14.99
CA MET A 1 -18.51 4.13 -13.83
C MET A 1 -18.92 2.82 -14.44
N ALA A 2 -18.03 1.82 -14.44
CA ALA A 2 -18.39 0.51 -14.97
C ALA A 2 -19.33 -0.13 -13.94
N ASP A 3 -20.51 -0.56 -14.38
CA ASP A 3 -21.40 -1.41 -13.60
C ASP A 3 -20.61 -2.66 -13.18
N SER A 4 -20.27 -2.70 -11.90
CA SER A 4 -19.81 -3.90 -11.22
C SER A 4 -21.06 -4.72 -10.91
N ASP A 5 -21.29 -5.83 -11.61
CA ASP A 5 -22.36 -6.81 -11.31
C ASP A 5 -22.17 -7.49 -9.92
N LEU A 6 -21.22 -7.02 -9.11
CA LEU A 6 -20.90 -7.56 -7.80
C LEU A 6 -21.75 -6.89 -6.71
N SER A 7 -22.22 -7.69 -5.77
CA SER A 7 -22.82 -7.16 -4.55
C SER A 7 -21.77 -6.47 -3.69
N PHE A 8 -22.21 -5.57 -2.81
CA PHE A 8 -21.34 -4.93 -1.82
C PHE A 8 -20.52 -5.95 -1.01
N GLU A 9 -21.16 -7.05 -0.59
CA GLU A 9 -20.51 -8.14 0.15
C GLU A 9 -19.41 -8.83 -0.67
N GLN A 10 -19.60 -8.97 -1.99
CA GLN A 10 -18.58 -9.55 -2.88
C GLN A 10 -17.39 -8.61 -3.03
N GLU A 11 -17.62 -7.31 -3.19
CA GLU A 11 -16.52 -6.33 -3.26
C GLU A 11 -15.73 -6.26 -1.95
N GLU A 12 -16.42 -6.31 -0.82
CA GLU A 12 -15.80 -6.36 0.51
C GLU A 12 -14.96 -7.61 0.70
N ALA A 13 -15.47 -8.79 0.34
CA ALA A 13 -14.70 -10.02 0.35
C ALA A 13 -13.43 -9.90 -0.50
N ILE A 14 -13.54 -9.32 -1.71
CA ILE A 14 -12.38 -9.10 -2.59
C ILE A 14 -11.36 -8.14 -1.94
N ARG A 15 -11.80 -7.04 -1.33
CA ARG A 15 -10.91 -6.11 -0.61
C ARG A 15 -10.19 -6.81 0.53
N ASN A 16 -10.91 -7.55 1.37
CA ASN A 16 -10.35 -8.25 2.52
C ASN A 16 -9.33 -9.31 2.08
N LYS A 17 -9.62 -10.10 1.05
CA LYS A 17 -8.66 -11.04 0.46
C LYS A 17 -7.39 -10.34 -0.02
N PHE A 18 -7.54 -9.22 -0.73
CA PHE A 18 -6.39 -8.48 -1.27
C PHE A 18 -5.53 -7.81 -0.17
N ILE A 19 -6.17 -7.28 0.89
CA ILE A 19 -5.49 -6.77 2.08
C ILE A 19 -4.77 -7.90 2.82
N ALA A 20 -5.42 -9.06 2.98
CA ALA A 20 -4.82 -10.22 3.63
C ALA A 20 -3.56 -10.68 2.89
N ILE A 21 -3.63 -10.75 1.56
CA ILE A 21 -2.49 -11.01 0.69
C ILE A 21 -1.36 -10.00 0.95
N LEU A 22 -1.63 -8.69 0.96
CA LEU A 22 -0.59 -7.69 1.24
C LEU A 22 0.09 -7.94 2.59
N LEU A 23 -0.71 -8.13 3.65
CA LEU A 23 -0.22 -8.28 5.02
C LEU A 23 0.54 -9.60 5.22
N SER A 24 0.28 -10.64 4.43
CA SER A 24 1.01 -11.91 4.50
C SER A 24 2.40 -11.86 3.87
N GLY A 25 2.75 -10.79 3.16
CA GLY A 25 4.02 -10.69 2.41
C GLY A 25 5.27 -10.47 3.25
N ALA A 26 5.14 -10.28 4.56
CA ALA A 26 6.27 -10.24 5.49
C ALA A 26 5.82 -10.59 6.91
N ASP A 27 6.70 -11.22 7.70
CA ASP A 27 6.42 -11.59 9.09
C ASP A 27 6.29 -10.40 10.06
N ARG A 28 6.59 -9.18 9.59
CA ARG A 28 6.53 -7.96 10.39
C ARG A 28 5.24 -7.17 10.09
N PRO A 29 4.62 -6.53 11.10
CA PRO A 29 3.47 -5.67 10.89
C PRO A 29 3.78 -4.45 10.01
N ILE A 30 2.76 -3.93 9.31
CA ILE A 30 2.83 -2.59 8.75
C ILE A 30 2.76 -1.57 9.88
N LYS A 31 3.70 -0.62 9.91
CA LYS A 31 3.94 0.27 11.07
C LYS A 31 2.69 1.01 11.58
N ASN A 32 1.86 1.52 10.67
CA ASN A 32 0.70 2.34 10.99
C ASN A 32 -0.25 2.46 9.79
N LYS A 33 -1.43 3.07 10.01
CA LYS A 33 -2.45 3.28 8.97
C LYS A 33 -1.97 4.08 7.76
N ILE A 34 -1.06 5.05 7.94
CA ILE A 34 -0.51 5.83 6.82
C ILE A 34 0.31 4.92 5.91
N ASN A 35 1.25 4.17 6.49
CA ASN A 35 2.07 3.21 5.75
C ASN A 35 1.19 2.16 5.05
N PHE A 36 0.17 1.63 5.74
CA PHE A 36 -0.77 0.65 5.17
C PHE A 36 -1.46 1.20 3.92
N GLN A 37 -2.03 2.39 4.00
CA GLN A 37 -2.71 3.01 2.86
C GLN A 37 -1.77 3.19 1.65
N LYS A 38 -0.49 3.52 1.90
CA LYS A 38 0.49 3.71 0.82
C LYS A 38 1.00 2.40 0.24
N GLU A 39 1.25 1.40 1.07
CA GLU A 39 1.67 0.10 0.61
C GLU A 39 0.55 -0.60 -0.16
N LEU A 40 -0.70 -0.52 0.31
CA LEU A 40 -1.87 -1.01 -0.40
C LEU A 40 -2.08 -0.27 -1.72
N PHE A 41 -1.94 1.05 -1.74
CA PHE A 41 -1.98 1.82 -2.98
C PHE A 41 -0.92 1.32 -3.98
N LEU A 42 0.34 1.20 -3.56
CA LEU A 42 1.43 0.77 -4.44
C LEU A 42 1.23 -0.67 -4.92
N PHE A 43 0.77 -1.56 -4.05
CA PHE A 43 0.49 -2.95 -4.37
C PHE A 43 -0.67 -3.08 -5.37
N SER A 44 -1.79 -2.40 -5.11
CA SER A 44 -2.97 -2.41 -5.99
C SER A 44 -2.69 -1.80 -7.36
N LYS A 45 -1.75 -0.85 -7.50
CA LYS A 45 -1.34 -0.31 -8.81
C LYS A 45 -0.77 -1.38 -9.75
N SER A 46 -0.20 -2.47 -9.24
CA SER A 46 0.24 -3.60 -10.07
C SER A 46 -0.91 -4.46 -10.60
N PHE A 47 -2.12 -4.31 -10.05
CA PHE A 47 -3.29 -5.11 -10.40
C PHE A 47 -4.52 -4.23 -10.62
N PRO A 48 -4.68 -3.63 -11.83
CA PRO A 48 -5.70 -2.62 -12.10
C PRO A 48 -7.14 -3.03 -11.70
N LYS A 49 -7.52 -4.30 -11.88
CA LYS A 49 -8.83 -4.80 -11.45
C LYS A 49 -9.08 -4.66 -9.95
N PHE A 50 -8.06 -4.89 -9.12
CA PHE A 50 -8.20 -4.75 -7.67
C PHE A 50 -8.12 -3.30 -7.23
N PHE A 51 -7.37 -2.46 -7.94
CA PHE A 51 -7.25 -1.04 -7.66
C PHE A 51 -8.61 -0.32 -7.63
N GLU A 52 -9.53 -0.71 -8.51
CA GLU A 52 -10.86 -0.11 -8.63
C GLU A 52 -11.72 -0.32 -7.36
N PHE A 53 -11.56 -1.43 -6.64
CA PHE A 53 -12.35 -1.71 -5.42
C PHE A 53 -12.00 -0.84 -4.22
N PHE A 54 -10.88 -0.10 -4.27
CA PHE A 54 -10.40 0.70 -3.15
C PHE A 54 -10.69 2.20 -3.29
N GLU A 55 -11.05 2.70 -4.48
CA GLU A 55 -11.45 4.10 -4.67
C GLU A 55 -10.48 5.13 -4.05
N PHE A 56 -9.17 4.99 -4.30
CA PHE A 56 -8.19 5.90 -3.71
C PHE A 56 -8.38 7.36 -4.13
N ILE A 57 -8.51 8.25 -3.15
CA ILE A 57 -8.64 9.70 -3.34
C ILE A 57 -7.47 10.48 -2.72
N PRO A 58 -7.14 11.68 -3.22
CA PRO A 58 -6.22 12.60 -2.55
C PRO A 58 -6.70 12.97 -1.14
N HIS A 59 -5.79 12.91 -0.17
CA HIS A 59 -6.04 13.21 1.23
C HIS A 59 -4.81 13.84 1.90
N TYR A 60 -4.91 14.23 3.18
CA TYR A 60 -3.85 14.93 3.95
C TYR A 60 -2.47 14.29 3.87
N TYR A 61 -2.43 12.97 3.81
CA TYR A 61 -1.20 12.17 3.76
C TYR A 61 -1.03 11.43 2.43
N GLY A 62 -1.74 11.82 1.37
CA GLY A 62 -1.69 11.21 0.02
C GLY A 62 -2.82 10.24 -0.25
N PRO A 63 -2.67 9.27 -1.17
CA PRO A 63 -3.78 8.41 -1.58
C PRO A 63 -4.37 7.69 -0.37
N TYR A 64 -5.68 7.79 -0.22
CA TYR A 64 -6.43 7.24 0.89
C TYR A 64 -7.68 6.54 0.37
N SER A 65 -7.96 5.38 0.92
CA SER A 65 -9.16 4.59 0.68
C SER A 65 -9.91 4.44 2.01
N SER A 66 -11.16 4.96 2.06
CA SER A 66 -12.04 4.73 3.20
C SER A 66 -12.40 3.25 3.32
N SER A 67 -12.71 2.59 2.21
CA SER A 67 -13.04 1.16 2.20
C SER A 67 -11.90 0.29 2.72
N ALA A 68 -10.64 0.62 2.42
CA ALA A 68 -9.49 -0.07 3.02
C ALA A 68 -9.36 0.18 4.52
N ALA A 69 -9.65 1.39 5.00
CA ALA A 69 -9.63 1.70 6.42
C ALA A 69 -10.74 0.94 7.16
N ASP A 70 -11.95 0.94 6.60
CA ASP A 70 -13.11 0.24 7.12
C ASP A 70 -12.88 -1.28 7.16
N SER A 71 -12.23 -1.86 6.15
CA SER A 71 -11.81 -3.27 6.18
C SER A 71 -10.94 -3.58 7.40
N ILE A 72 -9.91 -2.78 7.67
CA ILE A 72 -9.02 -2.97 8.83
C ILE A 72 -9.76 -2.76 10.15
N ASP A 73 -10.65 -1.78 10.22
CA ASP A 73 -11.30 -1.38 11.47
C ASP A 73 -12.51 -2.25 11.84
N ASN A 74 -13.14 -2.92 10.87
CA ASN A 74 -14.38 -3.69 11.08
C ASN A 74 -14.24 -5.21 10.90
N HIS A 75 -13.07 -5.74 10.54
CA HIS A 75 -12.82 -7.19 10.38
C HIS A 75 -11.69 -7.64 11.30
N ASP A 76 -11.98 -7.63 12.60
CA ASP A 76 -11.05 -8.04 13.66
C ASP A 76 -10.78 -9.54 13.70
N ASP A 77 -11.63 -10.32 13.02
CA ASP A 77 -11.43 -11.73 12.71
C ASP A 77 -10.23 -11.94 11.78
N TYR A 78 -9.94 -11.02 10.85
CA TYR A 78 -8.81 -11.14 9.93
C TYR A 78 -7.63 -10.21 10.27
N PHE A 79 -7.91 -9.01 10.76
CA PHE A 79 -6.93 -7.93 10.87
C PHE A 79 -6.83 -7.40 12.30
N VAL A 80 -5.59 -7.20 12.75
CA VAL A 80 -5.30 -6.52 14.02
C VAL A 80 -4.60 -5.21 13.70
N SER A 81 -5.06 -4.13 14.37
CA SER A 81 -4.46 -2.80 14.30
C SER A 81 -4.21 -2.29 15.72
N ASP A 82 -2.97 -2.39 16.17
CA ASP A 82 -2.57 -2.03 17.54
C ASP A 82 -1.24 -1.26 17.57
N THR A 83 -0.66 -1.08 18.77
CA THR A 83 0.62 -0.36 18.96
C THR A 83 1.82 -1.02 18.25
N LYS A 84 1.73 -2.30 17.90
CA LYS A 84 2.75 -3.04 17.14
C LYS A 84 2.60 -2.83 15.63
N GLY A 85 1.47 -2.29 15.17
CA GLY A 85 1.17 -2.04 13.77
C GLY A 85 -0.09 -2.78 13.31
N ILE A 86 -0.15 -3.03 12.00
CA ILE A 86 -1.26 -3.70 11.32
C ILE A 86 -0.77 -5.06 10.81
N TYR A 87 -1.45 -6.14 11.20
CA TYR A 87 -1.05 -7.52 10.90
C TYR A 87 -2.24 -8.48 10.88
N LEU A 88 -2.01 -9.72 10.45
CA LEU A 88 -3.04 -10.76 10.34
C LEU A 88 -3.22 -11.55 11.64
N THR A 89 -4.47 -11.92 11.92
CA THR A 89 -4.83 -12.99 12.85
C THR A 89 -4.48 -14.37 12.26
N ALA A 90 -4.85 -15.46 12.95
CA ALA A 90 -4.70 -16.81 12.38
C ALA A 90 -5.65 -17.02 11.20
N GLU A 91 -6.90 -16.59 11.34
CA GLU A 91 -7.94 -16.64 10.32
C GLU A 91 -7.56 -15.76 9.11
N GLY A 92 -6.99 -14.58 9.35
CA GLY A 92 -6.50 -13.70 8.29
C GLY A 92 -5.33 -14.32 7.50
N LYS A 93 -4.47 -15.12 8.15
CA LYS A 93 -3.42 -15.88 7.46
C LYS A 93 -4.00 -16.97 6.58
N ASN A 94 -4.99 -17.72 7.07
CA ASN A 94 -5.69 -18.71 6.26
C ASN A 94 -6.38 -18.07 5.05
N LEU A 95 -7.06 -16.94 5.26
CA LEU A 95 -7.68 -16.17 4.19
C LEU A 95 -6.65 -15.77 3.12
N ALA A 96 -5.47 -15.29 3.52
CA ALA A 96 -4.41 -14.92 2.59
C ALA A 96 -3.91 -16.12 1.79
N GLU A 97 -3.64 -17.25 2.46
CA GLU A 97 -3.17 -18.48 1.83
C GLU A 97 -4.17 -19.01 0.80
N GLU A 98 -5.45 -19.14 1.18
CA GLU A 98 -6.53 -19.57 0.30
C GLU A 98 -6.68 -18.61 -0.89
N SER A 99 -6.64 -17.30 -0.64
CA SER A 99 -6.77 -16.28 -1.70
C SER A 99 -5.63 -16.35 -2.72
N ILE A 100 -4.39 -16.59 -2.28
CA ILE A 100 -3.26 -16.80 -3.22
C ILE A 100 -3.49 -18.08 -4.04
N GLN A 101 -4.09 -19.11 -3.43
CA GLN A 101 -4.37 -20.37 -4.11
C GLN A 101 -5.46 -20.26 -5.21
N GLU A 102 -6.29 -19.23 -5.18
CA GLU A 102 -7.30 -18.95 -6.23
C GLU A 102 -6.69 -18.46 -7.55
N PHE A 103 -5.49 -17.89 -7.53
CA PHE A 103 -4.84 -17.38 -8.74
C PHE A 103 -4.19 -18.48 -9.57
N THR A 104 -4.07 -18.28 -10.88
CA THR A 104 -3.23 -19.11 -11.75
C THR A 104 -1.77 -19.04 -11.32
N GLN A 105 -0.94 -20.03 -11.67
CA GLN A 105 0.48 -20.02 -11.33
C GLN A 105 1.20 -18.74 -11.79
N GLU A 106 0.98 -18.31 -13.04
CA GLU A 106 1.57 -17.07 -13.57
C GLU A 106 1.16 -15.84 -12.75
N ASN A 107 -0.11 -15.74 -12.38
CA ASN A 107 -0.59 -14.61 -11.57
C ASN A 107 -0.08 -14.68 -10.13
N ARG A 108 0.04 -15.88 -9.55
CA ARG A 108 0.68 -16.09 -8.24
C ARG A 108 2.11 -15.59 -8.21
N GLU A 109 2.90 -15.90 -9.22
CA GLU A 109 4.30 -15.45 -9.32
C GLU A 109 4.36 -13.91 -9.38
N LYS A 110 3.50 -13.27 -10.17
CA LYS A 110 3.38 -11.80 -10.22
C LYS A 110 3.01 -11.20 -8.87
N ILE A 111 2.03 -11.80 -8.18
CA ILE A 111 1.61 -11.40 -6.83
C ILE A 111 2.79 -11.48 -5.87
N ILE A 112 3.48 -12.63 -5.79
CA ILE A 112 4.61 -12.83 -4.89
C ILE A 112 5.74 -11.81 -5.15
N ILE A 113 6.07 -11.55 -6.42
CA ILE A 113 7.08 -10.55 -6.78
C ILE A 113 6.63 -9.16 -6.33
N SER A 114 5.39 -8.75 -6.62
CA SER A 114 4.86 -7.45 -6.21
C SER A 114 4.79 -7.31 -4.69
N LEU A 115 4.37 -8.35 -3.95
CA LEU A 115 4.40 -8.36 -2.47
C LEU A 115 5.82 -8.15 -1.97
N ASN A 116 6.76 -8.95 -2.47
CA ASN A 116 8.15 -8.89 -2.02
C ASN A 116 8.72 -7.50 -2.27
N ILE A 117 8.46 -6.88 -3.43
CA ILE A 117 8.88 -5.51 -3.71
C ILE A 117 8.27 -4.54 -2.70
N VAL A 118 6.94 -4.58 -2.51
CA VAL A 118 6.24 -3.64 -1.64
C VAL A 118 6.68 -3.79 -0.18
N ARG A 119 6.62 -5.01 0.35
CA ARG A 119 6.91 -5.33 1.76
C ARG A 119 8.41 -5.34 2.07
N SER A 120 9.32 -5.54 1.10
CA SER A 120 10.76 -5.42 1.36
C SER A 120 11.25 -3.97 1.27
N LEU A 121 10.81 -3.21 0.25
CA LEU A 121 11.32 -1.87 0.00
C LEU A 121 10.64 -0.83 0.89
N TYR A 122 9.30 -0.84 0.96
CA TYR A 122 8.55 0.25 1.60
C TYR A 122 8.44 0.11 3.11
N ASP A 123 8.49 -1.10 3.66
CA ASP A 123 8.58 -1.30 5.12
C ASP A 123 9.82 -0.63 5.73
N SER A 124 10.91 -0.57 4.97
CA SER A 124 12.13 0.08 5.44
C SER A 124 11.99 1.59 5.51
N LEU A 125 10.98 2.17 4.86
CA LEU A 125 10.78 3.61 4.76
C LEU A 125 10.07 4.18 5.98
N THR A 126 10.41 5.41 6.33
CA THR A 126 9.58 6.23 7.22
C THR A 126 8.31 6.67 6.48
N SER A 127 7.29 7.10 7.22
CA SER A 127 6.07 7.63 6.60
C SER A 127 6.38 8.80 5.67
N ASP A 128 7.30 9.70 6.05
CA ASP A 128 7.74 10.83 5.21
C ASP A 128 8.47 10.38 3.94
N GLU A 129 9.40 9.42 4.03
CA GLU A 129 10.12 8.88 2.86
C GLU A 129 9.14 8.23 1.88
N LEU A 130 8.17 7.46 2.38
CA LEU A 130 7.15 6.79 1.56
C LEU A 130 6.16 7.80 0.95
N MET A 131 5.70 8.77 1.73
CA MET A 131 4.81 9.83 1.25
C MET A 131 5.48 10.68 0.16
N PHE A 132 6.74 11.08 0.37
CA PHE A 132 7.50 11.83 -0.61
C PHE A 132 7.61 11.07 -1.94
N LEU A 133 7.94 9.77 -1.88
CA LEU A 133 8.02 8.93 -3.07
C LEU A 133 6.66 8.83 -3.78
N VAL A 134 5.58 8.60 -3.05
CA VAL A 134 4.22 8.51 -3.61
C VAL A 134 3.82 9.83 -4.26
N TYR A 135 4.01 10.95 -3.59
CA TYR A 135 3.66 12.29 -4.11
C TYR A 135 4.40 12.62 -5.40
N LYS A 136 5.72 12.41 -5.42
CA LYS A 136 6.55 12.72 -6.58
C LYS A 136 6.36 11.74 -7.75
N THR A 137 5.74 10.58 -7.53
CA THR A 137 5.57 9.55 -8.56
C THR A 137 4.14 9.49 -9.09
N TYR A 138 3.14 9.71 -8.25
CA TYR A 138 1.73 9.48 -8.61
C TYR A 138 0.81 10.68 -8.39
N GLY A 139 1.29 11.80 -7.84
CA GLY A 139 0.46 12.94 -7.46
C GLY A 139 -0.23 12.74 -6.10
N TYR A 140 -1.50 13.15 -5.96
CA TYR A 140 -2.29 13.12 -4.71
C TYR A 140 -1.92 14.18 -3.66
N THR A 141 -1.41 15.33 -4.10
CA THR A 141 -0.97 16.43 -3.22
C THR A 141 -2.03 17.49 -2.95
N GLU A 142 -3.16 17.45 -3.67
CA GLU A 142 -4.20 18.51 -3.69
C GLU A 142 -4.76 18.88 -2.30
N LYS A 143 -4.82 17.91 -1.38
CA LYS A 143 -5.28 18.10 0.00
C LYS A 143 -4.17 17.90 1.02
N SER A 144 -2.90 17.88 0.59
CA SER A 144 -1.79 17.50 1.46
C SER A 144 -1.42 18.62 2.44
N ASP A 145 -1.40 18.29 3.72
CA ASP A 145 -0.87 19.19 4.76
C ASP A 145 0.66 19.05 4.92
N LYS A 146 1.27 18.07 4.25
CA LYS A 146 2.67 17.68 4.44
C LYS A 146 3.57 18.00 3.27
N ILE A 147 3.02 18.20 2.07
CA ILE A 147 3.81 18.33 0.84
C ILE A 147 4.90 19.41 0.96
N ASP A 148 4.57 20.60 1.46
CA ASP A 148 5.54 21.69 1.61
C ASP A 148 6.71 21.32 2.54
N SER A 149 6.41 20.63 3.63
CA SER A 149 7.44 20.18 4.59
C SER A 149 8.33 19.08 4.02
N LEU A 150 7.78 18.21 3.18
CA LEU A 150 8.54 17.17 2.49
C LEU A 150 9.42 17.78 1.40
N LEU A 151 8.90 18.73 0.62
CA LEU A 151 9.65 19.41 -0.44
C LEU A 151 10.82 20.24 0.10
N LYS A 152 10.66 20.87 1.27
CA LYS A 152 11.78 21.54 1.97
C LYS A 152 12.93 20.60 2.35
N ASN A 153 12.65 19.30 2.46
CA ASN A 153 13.60 18.26 2.82
C ASN A 153 13.86 17.30 1.65
N LYS A 154 13.56 17.68 0.41
CA LYS A 154 13.56 16.77 -0.75
C LYS A 154 14.92 16.11 -0.98
N GLU A 155 16.02 16.83 -0.82
CA GLU A 155 17.38 16.30 -0.99
C GLU A 155 17.69 15.25 0.06
N TYR A 156 17.32 15.52 1.31
CA TYR A 156 17.48 14.56 2.42
C TYR A 156 16.65 13.30 2.17
N LEU A 157 15.36 13.44 1.84
CA LEU A 157 14.46 12.32 1.61
C LEU A 157 14.89 11.50 0.37
N ALA A 158 15.19 12.15 -0.75
CA ALA A 158 15.69 11.48 -1.95
C ALA A 158 17.02 10.76 -1.68
N GLY A 159 17.95 11.39 -0.95
CA GLY A 159 19.24 10.78 -0.62
C GLY A 159 19.09 9.53 0.26
N ARG A 160 18.11 9.55 1.17
CA ARG A 160 17.75 8.39 2.00
C ARG A 160 17.15 7.25 1.18
N LEU A 161 16.26 7.56 0.23
CA LEU A 161 15.69 6.58 -0.70
C LEU A 161 16.77 5.93 -1.57
N LEU A 162 17.72 6.73 -2.07
CA LEU A 162 18.85 6.24 -2.86
C LEU A 162 19.76 5.32 -2.03
N LYS A 163 20.12 5.75 -0.81
CA LYS A 163 20.96 4.95 0.10
C LYS A 163 20.33 3.60 0.46
N LYS A 164 19.00 3.54 0.51
CA LYS A 164 18.24 2.30 0.75
C LYS A 164 18.03 1.45 -0.51
N GLY A 165 18.49 1.92 -1.67
CA GLY A 165 18.33 1.21 -2.95
C GLY A 165 16.90 1.21 -3.50
N VAL A 166 16.01 2.06 -2.95
CA VAL A 166 14.61 2.15 -3.40
C VAL A 166 14.50 2.90 -4.73
N ILE A 167 15.42 3.83 -4.99
CA ILE A 167 15.48 4.59 -6.24
C ILE A 167 16.89 4.53 -6.83
N THR A 168 16.98 4.76 -8.15
CA THR A 168 18.26 4.86 -8.86
C THR A 168 18.86 6.27 -8.74
N GLU A 169 20.14 6.42 -9.04
CA GLU A 169 20.82 7.73 -9.13
C GLU A 169 20.11 8.68 -10.11
N LYS A 170 19.63 8.15 -11.24
CA LYS A 170 18.83 8.93 -12.20
C LYS A 170 17.55 9.46 -11.54
N ARG A 171 16.80 8.59 -10.86
CA ARG A 171 15.56 8.98 -10.17
C ARG A 171 15.83 9.94 -9.02
N TYR A 172 16.95 9.81 -8.32
CA TYR A 172 17.36 10.78 -7.29
C TYR A 172 17.45 12.20 -7.87
N ARG A 173 18.14 12.38 -9.02
CA ARG A 173 18.28 13.69 -9.68
C ARG A 173 16.93 14.27 -10.07
N GLU A 174 16.08 13.46 -10.70
CA GLU A 174 14.70 13.86 -11.04
C GLU A 174 13.92 14.36 -9.82
N LEU A 175 14.08 13.71 -8.66
CA LEU A 175 13.35 14.06 -7.45
C LEU A 175 13.82 15.37 -6.78
N ILE A 176 15.07 15.79 -6.99
CA ILE A 176 15.63 17.02 -6.40
C ILE A 176 15.59 18.23 -7.35
N GLU A 177 15.52 18.00 -8.66
CA GLU A 177 15.51 19.09 -9.66
C GLU A 177 14.12 19.73 -9.85
N ASP A 178 13.04 18.96 -9.64
CA ASP A 178 11.65 19.45 -9.58
C ASP A 178 11.33 20.22 -8.29
#